data_AF-A0A831UTF2-F1
#
_entry.id   AF-A0A831UTF2-F1
#
_cell.length_a   1.000
_cell.length_b   1.000
_cell.length_c   1.000
_cell.angle_alpha   90.00
_cell.angle_beta   90.00
_cell.angle_gamma   90.00
#
_symmetry.space_group_name_H-M   'P 1'
#
loop_
_entity.id
_entity.type
_entity.pdbx_description
1 polymer ?
#
loop_
_entity_poly.entity_id
_entity_poly.type
_entity_poly.pdbx_seq_one_letter_code
_entity_poly.pdbx_strand_id
1 'polypeptide(L)'
;SHAQIIDVTRMPPGEKVIFGATVELLDLDTDAEIRYKIVGDDEADIKQDLISIHSPIARALIGKSVGDEVTFNAPGGNTRTFEIVEVEYLA
;
A
#
# COMPACT_ATOMS: atom_id res chain seq x y z
N SER A 1 -5.76 -0.13 25.18
CA SER A 1 -5.78 -0.68 23.81
C SER A 1 -7.02 -0.18 23.10
N HIS A 2 -6.87 0.69 22.10
CA HIS A 2 -7.97 1.13 21.22
C HIS A 2 -7.85 0.35 19.92
N ALA A 3 -8.65 -0.70 19.75
CA ALA A 3 -8.82 -1.35 18.45
C ALA A 3 -10.01 -0.66 17.75
N GLN A 4 -9.76 0.04 16.65
CA GLN A 4 -10.83 0.51 15.77
C GLN A 4 -11.15 -0.62 14.80
N ILE A 5 -12.36 -1.15 14.89
CA ILE A 5 -12.90 -2.08 13.90
C ILE A 5 -13.21 -1.26 12.65
N ILE A 6 -12.38 -1.41 11.62
CA ILE A 6 -12.59 -0.74 10.33
C ILE A 6 -13.51 -1.65 9.52
N ASP A 7 -14.77 -1.24 9.36
CA ASP A 7 -15.75 -1.93 8.53
C ASP A 7 -15.50 -1.60 7.06
N VAL A 8 -14.70 -2.45 6.40
CA VAL A 8 -14.26 -2.30 5.01
C VAL A 8 -15.41 -2.31 3.99
N THR A 9 -16.62 -2.73 4.39
CA THR A 9 -17.80 -2.76 3.50
C THR A 9 -18.55 -1.44 3.39
N ARG A 10 -18.28 -0.49 4.30
CA ARG A 10 -18.93 0.83 4.33
C ARG A 10 -18.06 1.96 3.80
N MET A 11 -16.79 1.68 3.52
CA MET A 11 -15.91 2.65 2.89
C MET A 11 -16.15 2.61 1.38
N PRO A 12 -16.32 3.77 0.72
CA PRO A 12 -16.36 3.79 -0.73
C PRO A 12 -15.09 3.11 -1.26
N PRO A 13 -15.21 2.08 -2.12
CA PRO A 13 -14.05 1.45 -2.72
C PRO A 13 -13.25 2.51 -3.49
N GLY A 14 -11.98 2.64 -3.15
CA GLY A 14 -11.00 3.44 -3.88
C GLY A 14 -10.52 4.69 -3.17
N GLU A 15 -11.09 5.07 -2.02
CA GLU A 15 -10.68 6.31 -1.37
C GLU A 15 -9.43 6.17 -0.50
N LYS A 16 -9.23 5.06 0.21
CA LYS A 16 -8.10 4.98 1.17
C LYS A 16 -7.46 3.62 1.24
N VAL A 17 -6.14 3.60 1.08
CA VAL A 17 -5.34 2.41 1.30
C VAL A 17 -5.42 2.02 2.78
N ILE A 18 -5.90 0.80 3.02
CA ILE A 18 -6.06 0.20 4.35
C ILE A 18 -5.58 -1.26 4.33
N PHE A 19 -5.61 -1.91 5.49
CA PHE A 19 -5.31 -3.34 5.59
C PHE A 19 -6.20 -4.17 4.65
N GLY A 20 -5.58 -5.10 3.91
CA GLY A 20 -6.25 -5.94 2.91
C GLY A 20 -6.42 -5.30 1.54
N ALA A 21 -6.13 -4.00 1.38
CA ALA A 21 -6.18 -3.33 0.09
C ALA A 21 -5.03 -3.78 -0.80
N THR A 22 -5.33 -3.90 -2.10
CA THR A 22 -4.36 -4.09 -3.15
C THR A 22 -4.15 -2.75 -3.84
N VAL A 23 -2.91 -2.28 -3.86
CA VAL A 23 -2.51 -0.96 -4.34
C VAL A 23 -1.59 -1.14 -5.52
N GLU A 24 -1.90 -0.44 -6.61
CA GLU A 24 -1.03 -0.32 -7.77
C GLU A 24 -0.26 0.98 -7.69
N LEU A 25 1.06 0.87 -7.83
CA LEU A 25 2.02 1.93 -7.64
C LEU A 25 2.84 2.11 -8.91
N LEU A 26 2.99 3.33 -9.37
CA LEU A 26 3.92 3.67 -10.44
C LEU A 26 5.20 4.26 -9.84
N ASP A 27 6.34 3.62 -10.09
CA ASP A 27 7.66 4.14 -9.72
C ASP A 27 7.99 5.32 -10.64
N LEU A 28 7.99 6.55 -10.09
CA LEU A 28 8.23 7.76 -10.89
C LEU A 28 9.68 7.90 -11.37
N ASP A 29 10.62 7.13 -10.80
CA ASP A 29 12.02 7.15 -11.19
C ASP A 29 12.30 6.20 -12.37
N THR A 30 11.56 5.09 -12.45
CA THR A 30 11.80 4.01 -13.43
C THR A 30 10.63 3.75 -14.39
N ASP A 31 9.50 4.42 -14.19
CA ASP A 31 8.25 4.24 -14.94
C ASP A 31 7.71 2.79 -14.84
N ALA A 32 8.02 2.11 -13.73
CA ALA A 32 7.65 0.73 -13.50
C ALA A 32 6.38 0.64 -12.64
N GLU A 33 5.38 -0.09 -13.12
CA GLU A 33 4.16 -0.38 -12.38
C GLU A 33 4.39 -1.60 -11.47
N ILE A 34 4.04 -1.45 -10.20
CA ILE A 34 4.18 -2.48 -9.17
C ILE A 34 2.89 -2.54 -8.38
N ARG A 35 2.36 -3.75 -8.23
CA ARG A 35 1.13 -3.99 -7.49
C ARG A 35 1.46 -4.69 -6.19
N TYR A 36 1.04 -4.13 -5.05
CA TYR A 36 1.24 -4.72 -3.74
C TYR A 36 -0.07 -4.92 -2.99
N LYS A 37 -0.19 -6.02 -2.24
CA LYS A 37 -1.29 -6.21 -1.30
C LYS A 37 -0.81 -6.04 0.12
N ILE A 38 -1.50 -5.18 0.88
CA ILE A 38 -1.19 -4.96 2.29
C ILE A 38 -1.83 -6.07 3.12
N VAL A 39 -1.00 -6.89 3.74
CA VAL A 39 -1.40 -8.04 4.57
C VAL A 39 -0.77 -7.97 5.96
N GLY A 40 -1.09 -8.94 6.82
CA GLY A 40 -0.46 -9.06 8.15
C GLY A 40 0.98 -9.56 8.05
N ASP A 41 1.76 -9.41 9.13
CA ASP A 41 3.13 -9.95 9.19
C ASP A 41 3.16 -11.48 8.96
N ASP A 42 2.16 -12.20 9.45
CA ASP A 42 2.07 -13.65 9.29
C ASP A 42 1.83 -14.09 7.83
N GLU A 43 1.27 -13.21 6.99
CA GLU A 43 0.87 -13.48 5.60
C GLU A 43 1.79 -12.80 4.58
N ALA A 44 2.74 -11.98 5.03
CA ALA A 44 3.60 -11.19 4.17
C ALA A 44 4.62 -12.06 3.43
N ASP A 45 4.49 -12.11 2.11
CA ASP A 45 5.43 -12.74 1.19
C ASP A 45 5.75 -11.81 0.02
N ILE A 46 6.95 -11.24 0.04
CA ILE A 46 7.48 -10.36 -1.02
C ILE A 46 7.49 -11.08 -2.38
N LYS A 47 7.62 -12.41 -2.42
CA LYS A 47 7.60 -13.17 -3.68
C LYS A 47 6.22 -13.24 -4.33
N GLN A 48 5.18 -12.97 -3.55
CA GLN A 48 3.78 -12.93 -4.00
C GLN A 48 3.25 -11.49 -4.03
N ASP A 49 4.13 -10.50 -3.95
CA ASP A 49 3.78 -9.08 -3.86
C ASP A 49 2.88 -8.75 -2.65
N LEU A 50 3.01 -9.54 -1.59
CA LEU A 50 2.32 -9.36 -0.32
C LEU A 50 3.26 -8.64 0.66
N ILE A 51 2.89 -7.42 1.03
CA ILE A 51 3.67 -6.59 1.96
C ILE A 51 2.99 -6.53 3.32
N SER A 52 3.78 -6.70 4.38
CA SER A 52 3.28 -6.49 5.74
C SER A 52 2.88 -5.04 5.94
N ILE A 53 1.76 -4.81 6.63
CA ILE A 53 1.34 -3.48 7.10
C ILE A 53 2.39 -2.77 7.97
N HIS A 54 3.34 -3.52 8.55
CA HIS A 54 4.44 -2.95 9.32
C HIS A 54 5.61 -2.46 8.48
N SER A 55 5.63 -2.76 7.17
CA SER A 55 6.67 -2.33 6.23
C SER A 55 6.68 -0.80 6.06
N PRO A 56 7.86 -0.18 5.86
CA PRO A 56 7.94 1.27 5.65
C PRO A 56 7.07 1.77 4.49
N ILE A 57 7.05 1.05 3.36
CA ILE A 57 6.21 1.37 2.20
C ILE A 57 4.72 1.25 2.53
N ALA A 58 4.30 0.15 3.17
CA ALA A 58 2.90 -0.04 3.56
C ALA A 58 2.44 1.11 4.47
N ARG A 59 3.24 1.49 5.47
CA ARG A 59 2.92 2.61 6.37
C ARG A 59 2.83 3.95 5.66
N ALA A 60 3.64 4.17 4.62
CA ALA A 60 3.57 5.39 3.81
C ALA A 60 2.30 5.43 2.95
N LEU A 61 1.83 4.26 2.50
CA LEU A 61 0.61 4.11 1.71
C LEU A 61 -0.66 4.18 2.57
N ILE A 62 -0.66 3.61 3.78
CA ILE A 62 -1.85 3.57 4.64
C ILE A 62 -2.42 4.98 4.86
N GLY A 63 -3.70 5.14 4.52
CA GLY A 63 -4.44 6.40 4.63
C GLY A 63 -4.31 7.35 3.44
N LYS A 64 -3.52 6.99 2.43
CA LYS A 64 -3.43 7.68 1.13
C LYS A 64 -4.51 7.21 0.17
N SER A 65 -4.71 7.97 -0.91
CA SER A 65 -5.75 7.78 -1.91
C SER A 65 -5.15 7.61 -3.30
N VAL A 66 -5.94 7.15 -4.27
CA VAL A 66 -5.54 7.17 -5.69
C VAL A 66 -5.14 8.59 -6.11
N GLY A 67 -4.02 8.72 -6.82
CA GLY A 67 -3.41 9.98 -7.24
C GLY A 67 -2.51 10.65 -6.20
N ASP A 68 -2.38 10.08 -4.99
CA ASP A 68 -1.40 10.55 -4.02
C ASP A 68 -0.01 9.99 -4.33
N GLU A 69 1.01 10.84 -4.20
CA GLU A 69 2.41 10.44 -4.23
C GLU A 69 2.91 10.07 -2.82
N VAL A 70 3.73 9.01 -2.76
CA VAL A 70 4.43 8.57 -1.57
C VAL A 70 5.93 8.49 -1.84
N THR A 71 6.69 9.23 -1.03
CA THR A 71 8.14 9.17 -1.04
C THR A 71 8.60 8.40 0.19
N PHE A 72 9.39 7.34 -0.02
CA PHE A 72 10.00 6.60 1.09
C PHE A 72 11.45 6.24 0.79
N ASN A 73 12.20 5.96 1.87
CA ASN A 73 13.57 5.54 1.76
C ASN A 73 13.62 4.02 1.56
N ALA A 74 14.01 3.59 0.36
CA ALA A 74 14.21 2.18 0.08
C ALA A 74 15.46 1.66 0.82
N PRO A 75 15.53 0.35 1.13
CA PRO A 75 16.72 -0.27 1.70
C PRO A 75 17.92 -0.02 0.77
N GLY A 76 18.92 0.72 1.25
CA GLY A 76 20.08 1.14 0.45
C GLY A 76 20.33 2.64 0.41
N GLY A 77 19.43 3.46 0.97
CA GLY A 77 19.62 4.91 1.07
C GLY A 77 19.14 5.70 -0.14
N ASN A 78 18.48 5.03 -1.10
CA ASN A 78 17.85 5.69 -2.22
C ASN A 78 16.42 6.07 -1.85
N THR A 79 16.12 7.36 -1.95
CA THR A 79 14.76 7.87 -1.91
C THR A 79 14.04 7.42 -3.18
N ARG A 80 12.91 6.73 -3.04
CA ARG A 80 12.04 6.40 -4.16
C ARG A 80 10.70 7.10 -4.01
N THR A 81 10.15 7.54 -5.13
CA THR A 81 8.81 8.13 -5.17
C THR A 81 7.89 7.27 -6.00
N PHE A 82 6.75 6.94 -5.42
CA PHE A 82 5.71 6.16 -6.09
C PHE A 82 4.42 6.95 -6.10
N GLU A 83 3.67 6.85 -7.18
CA GLU A 83 2.30 7.36 -7.30
C GLU A 83 1.30 6.23 -7.16
N ILE A 84 0.22 6.43 -6.40
CA ILE A 84 -0.85 5.45 -6.29
C ILE A 84 -1.75 5.56 -7.52
N VAL A 85 -1.68 4.57 -8.39
CA VAL A 85 -2.46 4.52 -9.64
C VAL A 85 -3.85 3.96 -9.39
N GLU A 86 -3.94 2.91 -8.56
CA GLU A 86 -5.21 2.23 -8.30
C GLU A 86 -5.24 1.61 -6.89
N VAL A 87 -6.43 1.57 -6.31
CA VAL A 87 -6.69 0.90 -5.02
C VAL A 87 -7.90 -0.02 -5.19
N GLU A 88 -7.64 -1.33 -5.14
CA GLU A 88 -8.64 -2.37 -5.25
C GLU A 88 -8.81 -3.15 -3.94
N TYR A 89 -10.03 -3.58 -3.66
CA TYR A 89 -10.34 -4.51 -2.57
C TYR A 89 -10.84 -5.81 -3.18
N LEU A 90 -9.92 -6.76 -3.36
CA LEU A 90 -10.28 -8.10 -3.78
C LEU A 90 -10.95 -8.82 -2.61
N ALA A 91 -12.26 -8.99 -2.71
CA ALA A 91 -13.12 -9.73 -1.76
C ALA A 91 -12.88 -11.24 -1.85
#